data_AF-A0A0A7GIS5-F1
#
_entry.id   AF-A0A0A7GIS5-F1
#
_cell.length_a   1.000
_cell.length_b   1.000
_cell.length_c   1.000
_cell.angle_alpha   90.00
_cell.angle_beta   90.00
_cell.angle_gamma   90.00
#
_symmetry.space_group_name_H-M   'P 1'
#
loop_
_entity.id
_entity.type
_entity.pdbx_description
1 polymer ?
#
loop_
_entity_poly.entity_id
_entity_poly.type
_entity_poly.pdbx_seq_one_letter_code
_entity_poly.pdbx_strand_id
1 'polypeptide(L)'
;MKRGLIIVGHGSNRPHYAEVMAEHKKRIQSFGIFDEVEIAYATGDREPTPDAVVREMQSELIFLVPMFLSYGLHVTKDLPAFFNLDEGRGVKVTEMDGKKIVICEPIGEDTFITYAILNSAFRAGGQQHLQQ
;
A
#
# COMPACT_ATOMS: atom_id res chain seq x y z
N MET A 1 8.70 15.44 -13.85
CA MET A 1 7.59 14.51 -13.61
C MET A 1 7.49 14.27 -12.12
N LYS A 2 6.44 14.79 -11.48
CA LYS A 2 6.17 14.53 -10.05
C LYS A 2 5.71 13.08 -9.86
N ARG A 3 6.25 12.40 -8.85
CA ARG A 3 5.99 11.00 -8.53
C ARG A 3 5.24 10.87 -7.22
N GLY A 4 4.11 10.18 -7.26
CA GLY A 4 3.26 9.89 -6.12
C GLY A 4 3.31 8.42 -5.71
N LEU A 5 3.10 8.14 -4.43
CA LEU A 5 2.88 6.80 -3.90
C LEU A 5 1.55 6.76 -3.13
N ILE A 6 0.72 5.76 -3.40
CA ILE A 6 -0.46 5.45 -2.59
C ILE A 6 -0.26 4.08 -1.95
N ILE A 7 -0.31 4.02 -0.62
CA ILE A 7 -0.37 2.76 0.11
C ILE A 7 -1.82 2.30 0.14
N VAL A 8 -2.12 1.18 -0.49
CA VAL A 8 -3.49 0.65 -0.59
C VAL A 8 -3.69 -0.45 0.45
N GLY A 9 -4.58 -0.22 1.40
CA GLY A 9 -4.96 -1.19 2.42
C GLY A 9 -6.34 -1.80 2.19
N HIS A 10 -6.74 -2.74 3.05
CA HIS A 10 -8.07 -3.35 3.01
C HIS A 10 -9.16 -2.42 3.58
N GLY A 11 -8.85 -1.65 4.63
CA GLY A 11 -9.84 -0.84 5.33
C GLY A 11 -10.50 -1.57 6.51
N SER A 12 -9.72 -2.30 7.32
CA SER A 12 -10.22 -2.95 8.54
C SER A 12 -10.79 -1.94 9.55
N ASN A 13 -11.94 -2.25 10.18
CA ASN A 13 -12.58 -1.40 11.23
C ASN A 13 -11.77 -1.29 12.53
N ARG A 14 -10.63 -1.98 12.60
CA ARG A 14 -9.74 -1.91 13.75
C ARG A 14 -8.90 -0.63 13.69
N PRO A 15 -8.95 0.25 14.71
CA PRO A 15 -8.21 1.52 14.72
C PRO A 15 -6.71 1.34 14.43
N HIS A 16 -6.13 0.28 14.98
CA HIS A 16 -4.70 -0.02 14.82
C HIS A 16 -4.26 -0.22 13.36
N TYR A 17 -5.14 -0.71 12.47
CA TYR A 17 -4.79 -0.91 11.07
C TYR A 17 -4.50 0.42 10.36
N ALA A 18 -5.35 1.43 10.59
CA ALA A 18 -5.19 2.76 10.03
C ALA A 18 -3.95 3.47 10.59
N GLU A 19 -3.67 3.29 11.89
CA GLU A 19 -2.46 3.81 12.53
C GLU A 19 -1.18 3.26 11.89
N VAL A 20 -1.12 1.96 11.62
CA VAL A 20 0.03 1.32 10.96
C VAL A 20 0.22 1.88 9.55
N MET A 21 -0.85 2.03 8.77
CA MET A 21 -0.76 2.65 7.43
C MET A 21 -0.28 4.09 7.50
N ALA A 22 -0.80 4.89 8.44
CA ALA A 22 -0.39 6.27 8.64
C ALA A 22 1.08 6.39 9.04
N GLU A 23 1.58 5.47 9.87
CA GLU A 23 2.99 5.40 10.27
C GLU A 23 3.89 5.09 9.06
N HIS A 24 3.49 4.16 8.19
CA HIS A 24 4.23 3.89 6.95
C HIS A 24 4.21 5.09 5.99
N LYS A 25 3.06 5.74 5.80
CA LYS A 25 2.95 7.00 5.04
C LYS A 25 3.95 8.03 5.56
N LYS A 26 3.94 8.30 6.88
CA LYS A 26 4.83 9.27 7.53
C LYS A 26 6.31 8.95 7.30
N ARG A 27 6.71 7.68 7.46
CA ARG A 27 8.10 7.23 7.23
C ARG A 27 8.52 7.48 5.79
N ILE A 28 7.70 7.08 4.82
CA ILE A 28 8.03 7.25 3.40
C ILE A 28 8.10 8.74 3.03
N GLN A 29 7.19 9.56 3.55
CA GLN A 29 7.25 11.03 3.38
C GLN A 29 8.57 11.58 3.91
N SER A 30 9.02 11.15 5.09
CA SER A 30 10.28 11.63 5.69
C SER A 30 11.53 11.24 4.89
N PHE A 31 11.45 10.21 4.04
CA PHE A 31 12.57 9.79 3.20
C PHE A 31 12.76 10.71 1.98
N GLY A 32 11.75 11.51 1.61
CA GLY A 32 11.84 12.44 0.48
C GLY A 32 12.01 11.77 -0.89
N ILE A 33 11.62 10.49 -1.02
CA ILE A 33 11.78 9.71 -2.26
C ILE A 33 10.63 10.00 -3.24
N PHE A 34 9.42 10.23 -2.75
CA PHE A 34 8.24 10.59 -3.52
C PHE A 34 7.83 12.03 -3.22
N ASP A 35 7.25 12.71 -4.20
CA ASP A 35 6.77 14.09 -4.07
C ASP A 35 5.47 14.14 -3.24
N GLU A 36 4.63 13.10 -3.35
CA GLU A 36 3.39 12.93 -2.60
C GLU A 36 3.25 11.47 -2.13
N VAL A 37 2.76 11.27 -0.91
CA VAL A 37 2.49 9.94 -0.35
C VAL A 37 1.14 9.95 0.33
N GLU A 38 0.24 9.08 -0.08
CA GLU A 38 -1.12 9.00 0.43
C GLU A 38 -1.53 7.56 0.80
N ILE A 39 -2.69 7.42 1.45
CA ILE A 39 -3.28 6.14 1.80
C ILE A 39 -4.65 6.02 1.14
N ALA A 40 -5.04 4.82 0.70
CA ALA A 40 -6.36 4.51 0.18
C ALA A 40 -6.79 3.10 0.58
N TYR A 41 -8.08 2.78 0.41
CA TYR A 41 -8.63 1.48 0.79
C TYR A 41 -9.28 0.77 -0.39
N ALA A 42 -8.87 -0.48 -0.66
CA ALA A 42 -9.39 -1.33 -1.73
C ALA A 42 -10.74 -1.99 -1.34
N THR A 43 -11.69 -1.19 -0.86
CA THR A 43 -13.07 -1.60 -0.57
C THR A 43 -14.01 -0.43 -0.78
N GLY A 44 -15.20 -0.68 -1.34
CA GLY A 44 -16.17 0.37 -1.66
C GLY A 44 -16.90 0.97 -0.46
N ASP A 45 -16.75 0.39 0.72
CA ASP A 45 -17.37 0.86 1.98
C ASP A 45 -16.42 1.68 2.86
N ARG A 46 -15.20 2.01 2.36
CA ARG A 46 -14.22 2.82 3.08
C ARG A 46 -13.62 3.92 2.22
N GLU A 47 -13.51 5.09 2.84
CA GLU A 47 -12.86 6.26 2.26
C GLU A 47 -11.47 6.51 2.90
N PRO A 48 -10.51 7.07 2.14
CA PRO A 48 -10.67 7.46 0.73
C PRO A 48 -10.47 6.26 -0.22
N THR A 49 -11.25 6.20 -1.31
CA THR A 49 -11.06 5.20 -2.37
C THR A 49 -9.81 5.48 -3.22
N PRO A 50 -9.20 4.46 -3.87
CA PRO A 50 -7.96 4.65 -4.64
C PRO A 50 -8.10 5.66 -5.78
N ASP A 51 -9.23 5.66 -6.49
CA ASP A 51 -9.49 6.59 -7.57
C ASP A 51 -9.72 8.02 -7.04
N ALA A 52 -10.40 8.19 -5.91
CA ALA A 52 -10.57 9.50 -5.27
C ALA A 52 -9.21 10.12 -4.90
N VAL A 53 -8.33 9.35 -4.25
CA VAL A 53 -6.99 9.82 -3.89
C VAL A 53 -6.18 10.18 -5.14
N VAL A 54 -6.21 9.35 -6.19
CA VAL A 54 -5.51 9.68 -7.44
C VAL A 54 -6.00 11.01 -8.02
N ARG A 55 -7.31 11.31 -7.98
CA ARG A 55 -7.85 12.60 -8.47
C ARG A 55 -7.29 13.79 -7.69
N GLU A 56 -7.13 13.67 -6.37
CA GLU A 56 -6.64 14.76 -5.51
C GLU A 56 -5.13 15.02 -5.65
N MET A 57 -4.33 13.99 -5.89
CA MET A 57 -2.87 14.13 -6.02
C MET A 57 -2.46 15.04 -7.17
N GLN A 58 -1.33 15.74 -7.04
CA GLN A 58 -0.74 16.58 -8.10
C GLN A 58 0.35 15.88 -8.91
N SER A 59 0.59 14.60 -8.61
CA SER A 59 1.61 13.77 -9.23
C SER A 59 1.18 13.27 -10.61
N GLU A 60 2.13 13.26 -11.54
CA GLU A 60 1.93 12.80 -12.93
C GLU A 60 2.09 11.29 -13.08
N LEU A 61 2.93 10.67 -12.24
CA LEU A 61 3.16 9.24 -12.17
C LEU A 61 2.87 8.75 -10.75
N ILE A 62 1.87 7.89 -10.59
CA ILE A 62 1.39 7.43 -9.28
C ILE A 62 1.52 5.92 -9.18
N PHE A 63 2.21 5.46 -8.14
CA PHE A 63 2.35 4.05 -7.80
C PHE A 63 1.35 3.66 -6.71
N LEU A 64 0.48 2.70 -6.98
CA LEU A 64 -0.40 2.10 -5.97
C LEU A 64 0.26 0.81 -5.49
N VAL A 65 0.65 0.77 -4.22
CA VAL A 65 1.28 -0.41 -3.61
C VAL A 65 0.28 -1.09 -2.67
N PRO A 66 -0.21 -2.29 -3.00
CA PRO A 66 -1.08 -3.04 -2.11
C PRO A 66 -0.30 -3.52 -0.88
N MET A 67 -0.67 -3.03 0.31
CA MET A 67 -0.14 -3.49 1.60
C MET A 67 -0.85 -4.79 2.03
N PHE A 68 -0.69 -5.84 1.21
CA PHE A 68 -1.32 -7.15 1.37
C PHE A 68 -0.26 -8.27 1.32
N LEU A 69 -0.50 -9.35 2.07
CA LEU A 69 0.41 -10.51 2.09
C LEU A 69 0.16 -11.52 0.96
N SER A 70 -0.94 -11.38 0.20
CA SER A 70 -1.27 -12.31 -0.87
C SER A 70 -2.13 -11.66 -1.95
N TYR A 71 -2.23 -12.33 -3.09
CA TYR A 71 -3.19 -12.04 -4.15
C TYR A 71 -4.60 -12.51 -3.79
N GLY A 72 -5.22 -11.88 -2.79
CA GLY A 72 -6.64 -12.03 -2.47
C GLY A 72 -7.55 -11.19 -3.36
N LEU A 73 -8.87 -11.32 -3.19
CA LEU A 73 -9.88 -10.63 -3.99
C LEU A 73 -9.69 -9.10 -3.99
N HIS A 74 -9.30 -8.49 -2.87
CA HIS A 74 -9.03 -7.05 -2.82
C HIS A 74 -7.92 -6.61 -3.78
N VAL A 75 -6.90 -7.44 -3.98
CA VAL A 75 -5.78 -7.14 -4.88
C VAL A 75 -6.12 -7.51 -6.32
N THR A 76 -6.72 -8.69 -6.53
CA THR A 76 -6.94 -9.23 -7.88
C THR A 76 -8.20 -8.70 -8.55
N LYS A 77 -9.17 -8.19 -7.79
CA LYS A 77 -10.49 -7.78 -8.29
C LYS A 77 -10.86 -6.37 -7.87
N ASP A 78 -10.94 -6.09 -6.57
CA ASP A 78 -11.53 -4.84 -6.10
C ASP A 78 -10.66 -3.63 -6.45
N LEU A 79 -9.34 -3.71 -6.24
CA LEU A 79 -8.41 -2.64 -6.60
C LEU A 79 -8.38 -2.34 -8.12
N PRO A 80 -8.25 -3.33 -9.03
CA PRO A 80 -8.39 -3.10 -10.47
C PRO A 80 -9.73 -2.47 -10.87
N ALA A 81 -10.83 -2.82 -10.20
CA ALA A 81 -12.16 -2.33 -10.53
C ALA A 81 -12.31 -0.80 -10.38
N PHE A 82 -11.62 -0.17 -9.43
CA PHE A 82 -11.60 1.30 -9.29
C PHE A 82 -11.07 2.03 -10.53
N PHE A 83 -10.34 1.32 -11.40
CA PHE A 83 -9.73 1.86 -12.61
C PHE A 83 -10.27 1.19 -13.90
N ASN A 84 -11.37 0.45 -13.82
CA ASN A 84 -11.96 -0.32 -14.93
C ASN A 84 -10.96 -1.28 -15.60
N LEU A 85 -10.08 -1.89 -14.81
CA LEU A 85 -9.09 -2.86 -15.29
C LEU A 85 -9.56 -4.30 -15.07
N ASP A 86 -9.11 -5.21 -15.94
CA ASP A 86 -9.37 -6.63 -15.81
C ASP A 86 -8.85 -7.19 -14.47
N GLU A 87 -9.53 -8.21 -13.95
CA GLU A 87 -9.09 -8.95 -12.77
C GLU A 87 -7.75 -9.68 -13.04
N GLY A 88 -6.99 -9.99 -11.99
CA GLY A 88 -5.81 -10.86 -12.09
C GLY A 88 -4.59 -10.40 -11.28
N ARG A 89 -3.47 -11.11 -11.47
CA ARG A 89 -2.18 -10.85 -10.79
C ARG A 89 -1.24 -9.99 -11.65
N GLY A 90 -0.10 -9.64 -11.07
CA GLY A 90 0.96 -8.88 -11.71
C GLY A 90 0.73 -7.37 -11.72
N VAL A 91 1.73 -6.66 -12.25
CA VAL A 91 1.71 -5.20 -12.40
C VAL A 91 0.69 -4.79 -13.48
N LYS A 92 -0.10 -3.76 -13.19
CA LYS A 92 -1.05 -3.17 -14.15
C LYS A 92 -0.73 -1.69 -14.35
N VAL A 93 -0.82 -1.22 -15.59
CA VAL A 93 -0.57 0.18 -15.95
C VAL A 93 -1.81 0.75 -16.62
N THR A 94 -2.23 1.94 -16.21
CA THR A 94 -3.38 2.65 -16.77
C THR A 94 -3.15 4.16 -16.69
N GLU A 95 -4.11 4.92 -17.18
CA GLU A 95 -4.13 6.38 -17.12
C GLU A 95 -5.50 6.86 -16.64
N MET A 96 -5.53 7.86 -15.76
CA MET A 96 -6.76 8.52 -15.33
C MET A 96 -6.49 10.02 -15.19
N ASP A 97 -7.35 10.86 -15.76
CA ASP A 97 -7.23 12.32 -15.70
C ASP A 97 -5.83 12.86 -16.09
N GLY A 98 -5.20 12.24 -17.10
CA GLY A 98 -3.86 12.58 -17.58
C GLY A 98 -2.71 12.13 -16.65
N LYS A 99 -3.00 11.35 -15.61
CA LYS A 99 -2.02 10.80 -14.67
C LYS A 99 -1.75 9.35 -14.99
N LYS A 100 -0.47 8.98 -15.13
CA LYS A 100 -0.04 7.60 -15.32
C LYS A 100 -0.09 6.87 -13.99
N ILE A 101 -0.74 5.71 -13.98
CA ILE A 101 -0.98 4.92 -12.77
C ILE A 101 -0.32 3.55 -12.94
N VAL A 102 0.41 3.13 -11.91
CA VAL A 102 1.05 1.80 -11.83
C VAL A 102 0.54 1.09 -10.58
N ILE A 103 -0.33 0.10 -10.78
CA ILE A 103 -0.74 -0.82 -9.71
C ILE A 103 0.36 -1.87 -9.59
N CYS A 104 1.08 -1.84 -8.46
CA CYS A 104 2.19 -2.72 -8.17
C CYS A 104 1.70 -4.09 -7.68
N GLU A 105 2.63 -5.04 -7.57
CA GLU A 105 2.38 -6.30 -6.89
C GLU A 105 2.21 -6.07 -5.37
N PRO A 106 1.42 -6.92 -4.67
CA PRO A 106 1.33 -6.86 -3.23
C PRO A 106 2.67 -7.21 -2.58
N ILE A 107 2.96 -6.62 -1.43
CA ILE A 107 4.27 -6.75 -0.77
C ILE A 107 4.57 -8.16 -0.23
N GLY A 108 3.58 -9.06 -0.17
CA GLY A 108 3.65 -10.32 0.58
C GLY A 108 4.78 -11.28 0.22
N GLU A 109 5.19 -11.33 -1.04
CA GLU A 109 6.26 -12.22 -1.52
C GLU A 109 7.64 -11.55 -1.50
N ASP A 110 7.74 -10.28 -1.07
CA ASP A 110 9.00 -9.56 -0.99
C ASP A 110 9.89 -10.12 0.14
N THR A 111 11.19 -10.23 -0.11
CA THR A 111 12.16 -10.74 0.88
C THR A 111 12.18 -9.88 2.17
N PHE A 112 11.82 -8.59 2.09
CA PHE A 112 11.66 -7.73 3.28
C PHE A 112 10.55 -8.22 4.22
N ILE A 113 9.50 -8.88 3.72
CA ILE A 113 8.50 -9.52 4.57
C ILE A 113 9.12 -10.70 5.32
N THR A 114 9.97 -11.49 4.65
CA THR A 114 10.76 -12.55 5.32
C THR A 114 11.63 -11.96 6.44
N TYR A 115 12.32 -10.85 6.18
CA TYR A 115 13.12 -10.17 7.21
C TYR A 115 12.26 -9.58 8.33
N ALA A 116 11.06 -9.06 8.05
CA ALA A 116 10.15 -8.56 9.08
C ALA A 116 9.69 -9.69 10.02
N ILE A 117 9.40 -10.87 9.48
CA ILE A 117 9.07 -12.08 10.26
C ILE A 117 10.25 -12.46 11.17
N LEU A 118 11.46 -12.54 10.61
CA LEU A 118 12.67 -12.83 11.37
C LEU A 118 12.91 -11.80 12.49
N ASN A 119 12.78 -10.52 12.18
CA ASN A 119 12.98 -9.44 13.15
C ASN A 119 11.97 -9.48 14.30
N SER A 120 10.73 -9.90 14.03
CA SER A 120 9.74 -10.13 15.09
C SER A 120 10.22 -11.20 16.09
N ALA A 121 10.70 -12.34 15.58
CA ALA A 121 11.23 -13.42 16.40
C ALA A 121 12.51 -13.01 17.17
N PHE A 122 13.44 -12.31 16.50
CA PHE A 122 14.69 -11.87 17.13
C PHE A 122 14.46 -10.89 18.27
N ARG A 123 13.49 -9.98 18.14
CA ARG A 123 13.13 -9.05 19.21
C ARG A 123 12.55 -9.78 20.43
N ALA A 124 11.75 -10.83 20.21
CA ALA A 124 11.23 -11.64 21.30
C ALA A 124 12.34 -12.42 22.02
N GLY A 125 13.27 -13.03 21.28
CA GLY A 125 14.41 -13.75 21.85
C GLY A 125 15.39 -12.85 22.60
N GLY A 126 15.63 -11.62 22.10
CA GLY A 126 16.50 -10.65 22.76
C GLY A 126 15.95 -10.14 24.10
N GLN A 127 14.63 -10.13 24.30
CA GLN A 127 14.03 -9.76 25.59
C GLN A 127 14.10 -10.88 26.63
N GLN A 128 14.20 -12.15 26.22
CA GLN A 128 14.35 -13.27 27.15
C GLN A 128 15.73 -13.31 27.83
N HIS A 129 16.77 -12.74 27.20
CA HIS A 129 18.11 -12.66 27.77
C HIS A 129 18.32 -11.51 28.76
N LEU A 130 17.37 -10.56 28.85
CA LEU A 130 17.39 -9.43 29.80
C LEU A 130 16.57 -9.70 31.08
N GLN A 131 15.91 -10.86 31.16
CA GLN A 131 15.08 -11.28 32.30
C GLN A 131 15.67 -12.47 33.09
N GLN A 132 16.92 -12.85 32.82
CA GLN A 132 17.71 -13.79 33.62
C GLN A 132 18.92 -13.05 34.18
#